data_AF-A0A6U1S7A2-F1
#
_entry.id   AF-A0A6U1S7A2-F1
#
_cell.length_a   1.000
_cell.length_b   1.000
_cell.length_c   1.000
_cell.angle_alpha   90.00
_cell.angle_beta   90.00
_cell.angle_gamma   90.00
#
_symmetry.space_group_name_H-M   'P 1'
#
loop_
_entity.id
_entity.type
_entity.pdbx_description
1 polymer ?
#
loop_
_entity_poly.entity_id
_entity_poly.type
_entity_poly.pdbx_seq_one_letter_code
_entity_poly.pdbx_strand_id
1 'polypeptide(L)'
;MDDADKLCHSNLTVVDTHMISDWCKARKWNPRRQKLMATHRMPYASKNWLKNKTNPVGWMCAQARPTVAFPALLRKYQSEMETRPKNTLPDYVLVLDDDTYYNMEMVGQYLKQYDAETPRAIAGCMVRSPIWLIHYTIPFGGFGLIMSRGALKNFMKPVNCSSTVKDEFSESACRRLKDNQIDEEAYFRDGMSVSELMETYTSSQPYRLHHNWTIGYCLHSDWMWGFFINYYNISKHVDDPFYKNVVQSRMDGYNGSEIYAGENNRKEIEQRKICNNDSPRKCNATTPICHYQTPASMERLTEEAKAVYPGRFTS
;
A
#
# COMPACT_ATOMS: atom_id res chain seq x y z
N MET A 1 8.86 -11.54 -13.46
CA MET A 1 8.21 -10.42 -12.74
C MET A 1 7.45 -9.63 -13.79
N ASP A 2 6.12 -9.57 -13.69
CA ASP A 2 5.31 -8.78 -14.61
C ASP A 2 5.44 -7.30 -14.23
N ASP A 3 6.39 -6.60 -14.86
CA ASP A 3 6.45 -5.15 -14.85
C ASP A 3 5.60 -4.66 -16.03
N ALA A 4 4.49 -3.94 -15.75
CA ALA A 4 3.62 -3.41 -16.81
C ALA A 4 4.35 -2.39 -17.70
N ASP A 5 5.44 -1.80 -17.20
CA ASP A 5 6.29 -0.88 -17.94
C ASP A 5 7.76 -1.33 -17.90
N LYS A 6 8.04 -2.54 -18.44
CA LYS A 6 9.39 -3.17 -18.46
C LYS A 6 10.50 -2.22 -18.95
N LEU A 7 10.16 -1.31 -19.87
CA LEU A 7 11.09 -0.36 -20.49
C LEU A 7 11.09 1.02 -19.81
N CYS A 8 10.38 1.19 -18.68
CA CYS A 8 10.32 2.46 -17.95
C CYS A 8 11.72 2.97 -17.62
N HIS A 9 12.57 2.09 -17.06
CA HIS A 9 13.92 2.46 -16.63
C HIS A 9 14.88 2.76 -17.78
N SER A 10 14.66 2.18 -18.96
CA SER A 10 15.51 2.38 -20.14
C SER A 10 15.07 3.56 -21.00
N ASN A 11 13.78 3.91 -20.95
CA ASN A 11 13.18 4.89 -21.86
C ASN A 11 12.84 6.23 -21.18
N LEU A 12 12.79 6.28 -19.85
CA LEU A 12 12.66 7.55 -19.13
C LEU A 12 14.03 8.14 -18.83
N THR A 13 14.12 9.45 -19.04
CA THR A 13 15.23 10.29 -18.59
C THR A 13 14.88 10.98 -17.28
N VAL A 14 15.89 11.57 -16.63
CA VAL A 14 15.67 12.43 -15.46
C VAL A 14 14.76 13.61 -15.80
N VAL A 15 14.84 14.15 -17.02
CA VAL A 15 13.98 15.24 -17.48
C VAL A 15 12.51 14.80 -17.50
N ASP A 16 12.24 13.60 -18.00
CA ASP A 16 10.89 13.03 -18.04
C ASP A 16 10.31 12.86 -16.63
N THR A 17 11.11 12.43 -15.66
CA THR A 17 10.65 12.35 -14.25
C THR A 17 10.21 13.70 -13.69
N HIS A 18 10.88 14.78 -14.09
CA HIS A 18 10.49 16.13 -13.70
C HIS A 18 9.20 16.56 -14.40
N MET A 19 9.05 16.25 -15.69
CA MET A 19 7.82 16.53 -16.45
C MET A 19 6.61 15.81 -15.85
N ILE A 20 6.76 14.54 -15.47
CA ILE A 20 5.74 13.76 -14.76
C ILE A 20 5.38 14.41 -13.42
N SER A 21 6.39 14.75 -12.60
CA SER A 21 6.18 15.45 -11.33
C SER A 21 5.40 16.75 -11.54
N ASP A 22 5.85 17.58 -12.47
CA ASP A 22 5.24 18.88 -12.74
C ASP A 22 3.80 18.71 -13.25
N TRP A 23 3.53 17.72 -14.11
CA TRP A 23 2.19 17.37 -14.57
C TRP A 23 1.25 17.00 -13.41
N CYS A 24 1.67 16.06 -12.57
CA CYS A 24 0.88 15.59 -11.42
C CYS A 24 0.54 16.70 -10.44
N LYS A 25 1.47 17.63 -10.22
CA LYS A 25 1.28 18.76 -9.30
C LYS A 25 0.47 19.90 -9.92
N ALA A 26 0.61 20.14 -11.22
CA ALA A 26 -0.10 21.20 -11.95
C ALA A 26 -1.55 20.83 -12.30
N ARG A 27 -1.89 19.54 -12.33
CA ARG A 27 -3.24 19.09 -12.67
C ARG A 27 -4.30 19.75 -11.79
N LYS A 28 -5.35 20.26 -12.46
CA LYS A 28 -6.51 20.87 -11.81
C LYS A 28 -7.49 19.77 -11.40
N TRP A 29 -7.32 19.28 -10.18
CA TRP A 29 -8.28 18.38 -9.53
C TRP A 29 -9.52 19.17 -9.12
N ASN A 30 -10.71 18.62 -9.33
CA ASN A 30 -11.94 19.23 -8.84
C ASN A 30 -12.02 19.01 -7.32
N PRO A 31 -11.80 20.00 -6.44
CA PRO A 31 -11.72 19.77 -5.00
C PRO A 31 -13.05 19.33 -4.37
N ARG A 32 -14.18 19.54 -5.05
CA ARG A 32 -15.50 19.07 -4.59
C ARG A 32 -15.72 17.60 -4.89
N ARG A 33 -15.22 17.10 -6.02
CA ARG A 33 -15.37 15.70 -6.45
C ARG A 33 -14.18 14.83 -6.04
N GLN A 34 -12.96 15.35 -6.16
CA GLN A 34 -11.68 14.65 -6.03
C GLN A 34 -10.87 15.21 -4.85
N LYS A 35 -11.50 15.21 -3.68
CA LYS A 35 -10.94 15.81 -2.47
C LYS A 35 -9.60 15.16 -2.08
N LEU A 36 -9.50 13.83 -2.28
CA LEU A 36 -8.29 13.06 -2.00
C LEU A 36 -7.11 13.52 -2.86
N MET A 37 -7.26 13.51 -4.19
CA MET A 37 -6.19 13.92 -5.10
C MET A 37 -5.82 15.39 -4.99
N ALA A 38 -6.83 16.26 -4.82
CA ALA A 38 -6.58 17.68 -4.61
C ALA A 38 -5.67 17.93 -3.39
N THR A 39 -5.76 17.06 -2.37
CA THR A 39 -4.92 17.16 -1.17
C THR A 39 -3.56 16.46 -1.34
N HIS A 40 -3.54 15.26 -1.91
CA HIS A 40 -2.31 14.46 -2.06
C HIS A 40 -1.39 14.92 -3.20
N ARG A 41 -1.84 15.82 -4.09
CA ARG A 41 -0.96 16.43 -5.10
C ARG A 41 0.22 17.19 -4.49
N MET A 42 0.02 17.83 -3.34
CA MET A 42 1.03 18.67 -2.71
C MET A 42 2.24 17.86 -2.20
N PRO A 43 2.02 16.78 -1.43
CA PRO A 43 3.10 15.92 -1.01
C PRO A 43 3.70 15.10 -2.16
N TYR A 44 3.09 15.08 -3.37
CA TYR A 44 3.64 14.29 -4.48
C TYR A 44 5.06 14.76 -4.78
N ALA A 45 5.90 13.79 -5.19
CA ALA A 45 7.33 13.96 -5.32
C ALA A 45 7.63 15.20 -6.16
N SER A 46 8.33 16.17 -5.55
CA SER A 46 8.69 17.40 -6.25
C SER A 46 9.95 17.20 -7.07
N LYS A 47 10.07 17.96 -8.15
CA LYS A 47 11.32 18.08 -8.93
C LYS A 47 12.56 18.31 -8.06
N ASN A 48 12.48 19.20 -7.06
CA ASN A 48 13.62 19.48 -6.18
C ASN A 48 14.00 18.27 -5.31
N TRP A 49 13.01 17.52 -4.84
CA TRP A 49 13.26 16.29 -4.08
C TRP A 49 13.82 15.18 -4.96
N LEU A 50 13.29 15.01 -6.18
CA LEU A 50 13.76 14.02 -7.15
C LEU A 50 15.22 14.25 -7.56
N LYS A 51 15.64 15.51 -7.72
CA LYS A 51 17.05 15.86 -7.99
C LYS A 51 18.03 15.36 -6.93
N ASN A 52 17.58 15.18 -5.70
CA ASN A 52 18.40 14.71 -4.59
C ASN A 52 18.43 13.17 -4.49
N LYS A 53 17.69 12.46 -5.35
CA LYS A 53 17.72 10.99 -5.39
C LYS A 53 18.87 10.51 -6.26
N THR A 54 19.53 9.44 -5.82
CA THR A 54 20.59 8.77 -6.58
C THR A 54 20.07 8.22 -7.91
N ASN A 55 18.83 7.73 -7.94
CA ASN A 55 18.18 7.20 -9.14
C ASN A 55 16.71 7.66 -9.23
N PRO A 56 16.44 8.90 -9.71
CA PRO A 56 15.07 9.42 -9.80
C PRO A 56 14.21 8.65 -10.80
N VAL A 57 14.80 8.15 -11.89
CA VAL A 57 14.10 7.33 -12.90
C VAL A 57 13.62 6.02 -12.27
N GLY A 58 14.53 5.29 -11.62
CA GLY A 58 14.21 4.06 -10.92
C GLY A 58 13.15 4.26 -9.83
N TRP A 59 13.24 5.36 -9.07
CA TRP A 59 12.24 5.71 -8.06
C TRP A 59 10.86 5.95 -8.68
N MET A 60 10.77 6.67 -9.82
CA MET A 60 9.50 6.92 -10.51
C MET A 60 8.89 5.61 -11.02
N CYS A 61 9.69 4.79 -11.71
CA CYS A 61 9.23 3.51 -12.24
C CYS A 61 8.77 2.55 -11.14
N ALA A 62 9.39 2.59 -9.96
CA ALA A 62 9.01 1.75 -8.83
C ALA A 62 7.60 2.04 -8.29
N GLN A 63 7.05 3.24 -8.50
CA GLN A 63 5.72 3.62 -7.97
C GLN A 63 4.57 2.77 -8.52
N ALA A 64 4.72 2.22 -9.72
CA ALA A 64 3.69 1.40 -10.39
C ALA A 64 3.87 -0.12 -10.18
N ARG A 65 5.05 -0.57 -9.73
CA ARG A 65 5.38 -2.01 -9.70
C ARG A 65 4.53 -2.81 -8.72
N PRO A 66 4.34 -2.39 -7.45
CA PRO A 66 3.56 -3.18 -6.49
C PRO A 66 2.10 -3.36 -6.92
N THR A 67 1.53 -2.34 -7.59
CA THR A 67 0.12 -2.31 -7.99
C THR A 67 -0.16 -3.10 -9.27
N VAL A 68 0.87 -3.59 -9.94
CA VAL A 68 0.79 -4.55 -11.05
C VAL A 68 1.16 -5.96 -10.59
N ALA A 69 2.23 -6.09 -9.81
CA ALA A 69 2.70 -7.38 -9.32
C ALA A 69 1.68 -8.06 -8.39
N PHE A 70 0.99 -7.29 -7.55
CA PHE A 70 0.00 -7.85 -6.63
C PHE A 70 -1.25 -8.39 -7.34
N PRO A 71 -1.92 -7.68 -8.25
CA PRO A 71 -3.02 -8.26 -9.04
C PRO A 71 -2.60 -9.50 -9.84
N ALA A 72 -1.38 -9.53 -10.38
CA ALA A 72 -0.84 -10.75 -11.03
C ALA A 72 -0.73 -11.93 -10.06
N LEU A 73 -0.27 -11.69 -8.82
CA LEU A 73 -0.27 -12.70 -7.75
C LEU A 73 -1.69 -13.18 -7.43
N LEU A 74 -2.65 -12.26 -7.33
CA LEU A 74 -4.04 -12.61 -7.03
C LEU A 74 -4.70 -13.44 -8.14
N ARG A 75 -4.43 -13.12 -9.42
CA ARG A 75 -4.86 -13.96 -10.56
C ARG A 75 -4.28 -15.37 -10.50
N LYS A 76 -3.00 -15.48 -10.11
CA LYS A 76 -2.38 -16.79 -9.89
C LYS A 76 -3.16 -17.58 -8.83
N TYR A 77 -3.48 -16.96 -7.69
CA TYR A 77 -4.29 -17.62 -6.67
C TYR A 77 -5.71 -17.98 -7.16
N GLN A 78 -6.37 -17.11 -7.92
CA GLN A 78 -7.68 -17.42 -8.53
C GLN A 78 -7.61 -18.66 -9.41
N SER A 79 -6.62 -18.73 -10.31
CA SER A 79 -6.41 -19.89 -11.18
C SER A 79 -6.09 -21.17 -10.40
N GLU A 80 -5.31 -21.07 -9.33
CA GLU A 80 -5.03 -22.22 -8.45
C GLU A 80 -6.28 -22.66 -7.68
N MET A 81 -7.19 -21.75 -7.31
CA MET A 81 -8.43 -22.08 -6.61
C MET A 81 -9.41 -22.87 -7.48
N GLU A 82 -9.43 -22.62 -8.79
CA GLU A 82 -10.24 -23.38 -9.75
C GLU A 82 -9.82 -24.85 -9.83
N THR A 83 -8.53 -25.13 -9.63
CA THR A 83 -7.96 -26.48 -9.74
C THR A 83 -7.78 -27.17 -8.38
N ARG A 84 -7.66 -26.40 -7.28
CA ARG A 84 -7.43 -26.90 -5.92
C ARG A 84 -8.21 -26.07 -4.89
N PRO A 85 -9.49 -26.39 -4.62
CA PRO A 85 -10.39 -25.52 -3.86
C PRO A 85 -10.06 -25.36 -2.36
N LYS A 86 -9.28 -26.27 -1.77
CA LYS A 86 -8.95 -26.24 -0.34
C LYS A 86 -7.63 -25.51 -0.09
N ASN A 87 -7.65 -24.48 0.76
CA ASN A 87 -6.50 -23.76 1.32
C ASN A 87 -5.54 -23.10 0.32
N THR A 88 -6.03 -22.61 -0.82
CA THR A 88 -5.18 -22.01 -1.86
C THR A 88 -4.62 -20.65 -1.47
N LEU A 89 -5.38 -19.85 -0.70
CA LEU A 89 -4.90 -18.54 -0.25
C LEU A 89 -4.07 -18.67 1.02
N PRO A 90 -2.87 -18.05 1.08
CA PRO A 90 -2.08 -18.02 2.30
C PRO A 90 -2.83 -17.27 3.40
N ASP A 91 -2.49 -17.54 4.67
CA ASP A 91 -3.05 -16.78 5.79
C ASP A 91 -2.71 -15.29 5.67
N TYR A 92 -1.49 -14.98 5.22
CA TYR A 92 -1.00 -13.61 5.04
C TYR A 92 -0.11 -13.49 3.79
N VAL A 93 -0.18 -12.34 3.11
CA VAL A 93 0.75 -11.89 2.08
C VAL A 93 1.49 -10.66 2.60
N LEU A 94 2.81 -10.65 2.43
CA LEU A 94 3.66 -9.53 2.76
C LEU A 94 4.11 -8.85 1.46
N VAL A 95 3.93 -7.54 1.37
CA VAL A 95 4.46 -6.68 0.30
C VAL A 95 5.60 -5.86 0.93
N LEU A 96 6.82 -6.10 0.46
CA LEU A 96 8.05 -5.57 1.05
C LEU A 96 8.90 -4.87 -0.01
N ASP A 97 9.62 -3.83 0.39
CA ASP A 97 10.68 -3.26 -0.45
C ASP A 97 11.97 -4.10 -0.31
N ASP A 98 12.90 -3.96 -1.24
CA ASP A 98 14.15 -4.74 -1.27
C ASP A 98 15.17 -4.33 -0.19
N ASP A 99 14.87 -3.28 0.57
CA ASP A 99 15.60 -2.81 1.74
C ASP A 99 14.79 -2.91 3.05
N THR A 100 13.72 -3.72 3.05
CA THR A 100 12.88 -3.97 4.22
C THR A 100 13.25 -5.29 4.90
N TYR A 101 13.59 -5.25 6.19
CA TYR A 101 13.84 -6.44 7.01
C TYR A 101 12.67 -6.75 7.93
N TYR A 102 12.21 -8.00 7.95
CA TYR A 102 11.21 -8.50 8.88
C TYR A 102 11.82 -9.62 9.73
N ASN A 103 11.78 -9.46 11.06
CA ASN A 103 11.99 -10.58 11.96
C ASN A 103 10.73 -11.46 11.92
N MET A 104 10.77 -12.49 11.08
CA MET A 104 9.63 -13.37 10.82
C MET A 104 9.15 -14.14 12.05
N GLU A 105 10.00 -14.35 13.05
CA GLU A 105 9.57 -14.98 14.30
C GLU A 105 8.61 -14.06 15.05
N MET A 106 9.02 -12.82 15.29
CA MET A 106 8.22 -11.82 16.01
C MET A 106 6.97 -11.43 15.22
N VAL A 107 7.10 -11.25 13.90
CA VAL A 107 5.97 -10.95 13.02
C VAL A 107 5.00 -12.13 12.97
N GLY A 108 5.51 -13.37 12.84
CA GLY A 108 4.68 -14.58 12.84
C GLY A 108 3.90 -14.77 14.14
N GLN A 109 4.53 -14.56 15.30
CA GLN A 109 3.84 -14.58 16.59
C GLN A 109 2.74 -13.52 16.70
N TYR A 110 3.05 -12.29 16.27
CA TYR A 110 2.08 -11.21 16.25
C TYR A 110 0.88 -11.56 15.36
N LEU A 111 1.09 -12.17 14.20
CA LEU A 111 0.00 -12.52 13.30
C LEU A 111 -0.87 -13.68 13.81
N LYS A 112 -0.29 -14.64 14.55
CA LYS A 112 -1.02 -15.78 15.14
C LYS A 112 -2.14 -15.38 16.13
N GLN A 113 -2.11 -14.15 16.66
CA GLN A 113 -3.15 -13.68 17.57
C GLN A 113 -4.43 -13.20 16.84
N TYR A 114 -4.39 -13.16 15.50
CA TYR A 114 -5.52 -12.72 14.68
C TYR A 114 -6.03 -13.87 13.81
N ASP A 115 -7.34 -13.88 13.60
CA ASP A 115 -7.96 -14.71 12.58
C ASP A 115 -7.62 -14.16 11.17
N ALA A 116 -7.01 -15.00 10.33
CA ALA A 116 -6.63 -14.67 8.97
C ALA A 116 -7.85 -14.47 8.05
N GLU A 117 -9.02 -15.02 8.38
CA GLU A 117 -10.25 -14.83 7.61
C GLU A 117 -10.85 -13.44 7.80
N THR A 118 -10.56 -12.79 8.92
CA THR A 118 -10.97 -11.42 9.18
C THR A 118 -10.19 -10.46 8.26
N PRO A 119 -10.86 -9.66 7.40
CA PRO A 119 -10.17 -8.77 6.46
C PRO A 119 -9.37 -7.70 7.19
N ARG A 120 -8.04 -7.81 7.12
CA ARG A 120 -7.07 -6.92 7.74
C ARG A 120 -5.94 -6.59 6.78
N ALA A 121 -5.63 -5.30 6.72
CA ALA A 121 -4.40 -4.76 6.18
C ALA A 121 -3.61 -4.09 7.32
N ILE A 122 -2.34 -4.44 7.45
CA ILE A 122 -1.46 -4.00 8.54
C ILE A 122 -0.22 -3.37 7.91
N ALA A 123 -0.03 -2.07 8.10
CA ALA A 123 1.20 -1.40 7.70
C ALA A 123 2.32 -1.73 8.69
N GLY A 124 3.52 -2.03 8.21
CA GLY A 124 4.68 -2.17 9.09
C GLY A 124 4.98 -0.87 9.84
N CYS A 125 4.65 0.26 9.22
CA CYS A 125 4.51 1.55 9.87
C CYS A 125 3.35 2.32 9.23
N MET A 126 2.42 2.85 10.01
CA MET A 126 1.25 3.58 9.49
C MET A 126 1.47 5.10 9.51
N VAL A 127 0.88 5.82 8.56
CA VAL A 127 0.70 7.28 8.58
C VAL A 127 -0.77 7.60 8.59
N ARG A 128 -1.19 8.58 9.38
CA ARG A 128 -2.49 9.22 9.21
C ARG A 128 -2.31 10.52 8.44
N SER A 129 -2.79 10.58 7.20
CA SER A 129 -2.66 11.77 6.37
C SER A 129 -3.73 11.88 5.29
N PRO A 130 -4.30 13.07 5.04
CA PRO A 130 -4.22 14.27 5.88
C PRO A 130 -5.18 14.14 7.08
N ILE A 131 -4.63 14.31 8.30
CA ILE A 131 -5.35 14.16 9.58
C ILE A 131 -6.61 15.03 9.60
N TRP A 132 -6.47 16.34 9.42
CA TRP A 132 -7.56 17.34 9.48
C TRP A 132 -8.75 17.16 8.53
N LEU A 133 -8.73 16.21 7.58
CA LEU A 133 -9.70 16.17 6.48
C LEU A 133 -10.46 14.87 6.36
N ILE A 134 -9.73 13.76 6.42
CA ILE A 134 -10.24 12.41 6.15
C ILE A 134 -9.60 11.36 7.07
N HIS A 135 -8.58 11.73 7.87
CA HIS A 135 -7.86 10.83 8.76
C HIS A 135 -7.46 9.50 8.10
N TYR A 136 -7.01 9.57 6.85
CA TYR A 136 -6.71 8.42 6.02
C TYR A 136 -5.50 7.66 6.54
N THR A 137 -5.61 6.34 6.66
CA THR A 137 -4.49 5.49 7.11
C THR A 137 -3.73 4.93 5.92
N ILE A 138 -2.45 5.24 5.82
CA ILE A 138 -1.60 4.90 4.67
C ILE A 138 -0.39 4.13 5.21
N PRO A 139 0.12 3.09 4.53
CA PRO A 139 1.39 2.50 4.92
C PRO A 139 2.50 3.54 4.65
N PHE A 140 3.41 3.74 5.58
CA PHE A 140 4.62 4.51 5.28
C PHE A 140 5.53 3.66 4.41
N GLY A 141 5.91 4.17 3.23
CA GLY A 141 6.80 3.47 2.31
C GLY A 141 8.07 2.94 2.99
N GLY A 142 8.53 1.76 2.56
CA GLY A 142 9.74 1.13 3.11
C GLY A 142 9.58 0.26 4.36
N PHE A 143 8.41 0.29 5.01
CA PHE A 143 8.14 -0.61 6.16
C PHE A 143 7.29 -1.81 5.76
N GLY A 144 6.87 -1.88 4.50
CA GLY A 144 6.02 -2.95 3.98
C GLY A 144 4.58 -2.94 4.47
N LEU A 145 3.80 -3.86 3.92
CA LEU A 145 2.38 -4.03 4.13
C LEU A 145 2.05 -5.52 4.25
N ILE A 146 1.24 -5.88 5.25
CA ILE A 146 0.78 -7.24 5.50
C ILE A 146 -0.72 -7.31 5.22
N MET A 147 -1.17 -8.29 4.43
CA MET A 147 -2.57 -8.50 4.10
C MET A 147 -3.00 -9.91 4.49
N SER A 148 -4.01 -9.99 5.34
CA SER A 148 -4.68 -11.25 5.70
C SER A 148 -5.44 -11.88 4.53
N ARG A 149 -5.72 -13.19 4.60
CA ARG A 149 -6.56 -13.91 3.64
C ARG A 149 -7.90 -13.22 3.40
N GLY A 150 -8.57 -12.73 4.44
CA GLY A 150 -9.83 -11.98 4.30
C GLY A 150 -9.70 -10.73 3.44
N ALA A 151 -8.59 -10.00 3.55
CA ALA A 151 -8.32 -8.82 2.73
C ALA A 151 -8.03 -9.21 1.27
N LEU A 152 -7.30 -10.32 1.04
CA LEU A 152 -7.07 -10.85 -0.31
C LEU A 152 -8.39 -11.21 -0.99
N LYS A 153 -9.30 -11.88 -0.28
CA LYS A 153 -10.64 -12.21 -0.77
C LYS A 153 -11.42 -10.96 -1.18
N ASN A 154 -11.36 -9.89 -0.39
CA ASN A 154 -12.00 -8.62 -0.73
C ASN A 154 -11.38 -7.96 -1.97
N PHE A 155 -10.05 -7.99 -2.11
CA PHE A 155 -9.38 -7.47 -3.30
C PHE A 155 -9.77 -8.22 -4.58
N MET A 156 -9.95 -9.53 -4.48
CA MET A 156 -10.30 -10.44 -5.58
C MET A 156 -11.80 -10.47 -5.91
N LYS A 157 -12.65 -9.87 -5.06
CA LYS A 157 -14.10 -9.95 -5.22
C LYS A 157 -14.55 -9.10 -6.42
N PRO A 158 -15.27 -9.68 -7.41
CA PRO A 158 -15.83 -8.92 -8.53
C PRO A 158 -16.80 -7.84 -8.05
N VAL A 159 -16.74 -6.66 -8.68
CA VAL A 159 -17.66 -5.55 -8.43
C VAL A 159 -18.64 -5.45 -9.60
N ASN A 160 -19.93 -5.67 -9.32
CA ASN A 160 -20.99 -5.60 -10.33
C ASN A 160 -21.89 -4.38 -10.07
N CYS A 161 -21.63 -3.30 -10.81
CA CYS A 161 -22.38 -2.04 -10.74
C CYS A 161 -23.61 -2.01 -11.66
N SER A 162 -23.68 -2.86 -12.68
CA SER A 162 -24.83 -2.98 -13.58
C SER A 162 -25.98 -3.83 -13.01
N SER A 163 -25.67 -4.79 -12.13
CA SER A 163 -26.66 -5.71 -11.54
C SER A 163 -27.71 -4.98 -10.70
N THR A 164 -28.97 -5.43 -10.76
CA THR A 164 -30.05 -4.97 -9.88
C THR A 164 -29.95 -5.56 -8.47
N VAL A 165 -29.33 -6.74 -8.34
CA VAL A 165 -29.05 -7.40 -7.06
C VAL A 165 -27.56 -7.29 -6.78
N LYS A 166 -27.19 -6.50 -5.77
CA LYS A 166 -25.81 -6.30 -5.34
C LYS A 166 -25.64 -6.77 -3.91
N ASP A 167 -24.54 -7.46 -3.65
CA ASP A 167 -24.11 -7.68 -2.28
C ASP A 167 -23.57 -6.36 -1.66
N GLU A 168 -23.46 -6.32 -0.33
CA GLU A 168 -23.05 -5.12 0.41
C GLU A 168 -21.70 -4.55 -0.03
N PHE A 169 -20.74 -5.41 -0.37
CA PHE A 169 -19.43 -4.99 -0.85
C PHE A 169 -19.54 -4.34 -2.21
N SER A 170 -20.23 -5.00 -3.16
CA SER A 170 -20.46 -4.45 -4.50
C SER A 170 -21.22 -3.12 -4.44
N GLU A 171 -22.25 -3.02 -3.61
CA GLU A 171 -23.00 -1.77 -3.44
C GLU A 171 -22.10 -0.64 -2.92
N SER A 172 -21.30 -0.93 -1.90
CA SER A 172 -20.35 0.04 -1.35
C SER A 172 -19.28 0.44 -2.38
N ALA A 173 -18.65 -0.52 -3.07
CA ALA A 173 -17.62 -0.27 -4.07
C ALA A 173 -18.16 0.56 -5.24
N CYS A 174 -19.37 0.25 -5.74
CA CYS A 174 -20.00 1.03 -6.82
C CYS A 174 -20.34 2.46 -6.40
N ARG A 175 -20.71 2.69 -5.13
CA ARG A 175 -20.92 4.04 -4.61
C ARG A 175 -19.62 4.83 -4.61
N ARG A 176 -18.53 4.21 -4.13
CA ARG A 176 -17.19 4.80 -4.08
C ARG A 176 -16.64 5.10 -5.46
N LEU A 177 -16.86 4.20 -6.42
CA LEU A 177 -16.42 4.40 -7.79
C LEU A 177 -17.03 5.67 -8.43
N LYS A 178 -18.32 5.94 -8.18
CA LYS A 178 -19.02 7.13 -8.71
C LYS A 178 -18.45 8.45 -8.15
N ASP A 179 -17.95 8.41 -6.91
CA ASP A 179 -17.28 9.56 -6.30
C ASP A 179 -16.00 9.91 -7.10
N ASN A 180 -15.36 8.91 -7.72
CA ASN A 180 -14.24 9.04 -8.66
C ASN A 180 -13.09 9.91 -8.11
N GLN A 181 -12.51 9.51 -6.97
CA GLN A 181 -11.60 10.36 -6.22
C GLN A 181 -10.25 10.57 -6.90
N ILE A 182 -9.80 9.60 -7.69
CA ILE A 182 -8.47 9.58 -8.31
C ILE A 182 -8.52 9.47 -9.84
N ASP A 183 -9.72 9.64 -10.44
CA ASP A 183 -10.02 9.37 -11.85
C ASP A 183 -10.00 7.87 -12.21
N GLU A 184 -10.26 7.00 -11.23
CA GLU A 184 -10.34 5.56 -11.42
C GLU A 184 -11.60 5.09 -12.15
N GLU A 185 -12.69 5.86 -12.12
CA GLU A 185 -13.98 5.51 -12.74
C GLU A 185 -13.84 5.20 -14.23
N ALA A 186 -13.01 5.97 -14.95
CA ALA A 186 -12.80 5.81 -16.39
C ALA A 186 -12.13 4.48 -16.77
N TYR A 187 -11.51 3.80 -15.81
CA TYR A 187 -10.78 2.54 -16.01
C TYR A 187 -11.59 1.33 -15.58
N PHE A 188 -12.68 1.53 -14.86
CA PHE A 188 -13.51 0.45 -14.37
C PHE A 188 -14.35 -0.18 -15.50
N ARG A 189 -14.44 -1.50 -15.46
CA ARG A 189 -15.38 -2.28 -16.26
C ARG A 189 -16.18 -3.16 -15.30
N ASP A 190 -17.47 -3.29 -15.57
CA ASP A 190 -18.36 -4.12 -14.75
C ASP A 190 -17.81 -5.55 -14.65
N GLY A 191 -17.80 -6.10 -13.44
CA GLY A 191 -17.19 -7.41 -13.14
C GLY A 191 -15.72 -7.35 -12.72
N MET A 192 -15.01 -6.22 -12.89
CA MET A 192 -13.66 -6.07 -12.35
C MET A 192 -13.68 -6.12 -10.83
N SER A 193 -12.69 -6.80 -10.27
CA SER A 193 -12.33 -6.71 -8.86
C SER A 193 -11.58 -5.40 -8.55
N VAL A 194 -11.46 -5.06 -7.27
CA VAL A 194 -10.69 -3.86 -6.86
C VAL A 194 -9.22 -3.99 -7.24
N SER A 195 -8.65 -5.21 -7.18
CA SER A 195 -7.28 -5.45 -7.64
C SER A 195 -7.08 -5.21 -9.14
N GLU A 196 -8.05 -5.58 -9.98
CA GLU A 196 -8.00 -5.34 -11.42
C GLU A 196 -8.20 -3.87 -11.76
N LEU A 197 -9.07 -3.16 -11.03
CA LEU A 197 -9.20 -1.71 -11.14
C LEU A 197 -7.88 -1.01 -10.80
N MET A 198 -7.23 -1.42 -9.71
CA MET A 198 -5.93 -0.89 -9.30
C MET A 198 -4.85 -1.11 -10.37
N GLU A 199 -4.78 -2.32 -10.94
CA GLU A 199 -3.85 -2.61 -12.04
C GLU A 199 -4.16 -1.77 -13.28
N THR A 200 -5.43 -1.71 -13.68
CA THR A 200 -5.86 -1.02 -14.92
C THR A 200 -5.61 0.48 -14.80
N TYR A 201 -5.93 1.07 -13.64
CA TYR A 201 -5.64 2.47 -13.36
C TYR A 201 -4.13 2.77 -13.47
N THR A 202 -3.29 1.90 -12.90
CA THR A 202 -1.84 2.11 -12.89
C THR A 202 -1.21 1.88 -14.28
N SER A 203 -1.67 0.87 -15.03
CA SER A 203 -1.00 0.38 -16.24
C SER A 203 -1.52 1.00 -17.54
N SER A 204 -2.71 1.62 -17.54
CA SER A 204 -3.32 2.15 -18.77
C SER A 204 -2.58 3.36 -19.36
N GLN A 205 -1.89 4.14 -18.54
CA GLN A 205 -1.13 5.31 -18.98
C GLN A 205 0.28 5.25 -18.35
N PRO A 206 1.17 4.38 -18.87
CA PRO A 206 2.49 4.16 -18.29
C PRO A 206 3.36 5.42 -18.34
N TYR A 207 4.31 5.54 -17.41
CA TYR A 207 5.16 6.73 -17.30
C TYR A 207 5.95 7.02 -18.57
N ARG A 208 6.44 6.00 -19.29
CA ARG A 208 7.15 6.20 -20.56
C ARG A 208 6.32 6.88 -21.66
N LEU A 209 5.00 6.95 -21.51
CA LEU A 209 4.08 7.60 -22.44
C LEU A 209 3.49 8.90 -21.87
N HIS A 210 4.16 9.55 -20.91
CA HIS A 210 3.62 10.71 -20.21
C HIS A 210 3.21 11.87 -21.11
N HIS A 211 3.84 12.00 -22.29
CA HIS A 211 3.51 13.05 -23.27
C HIS A 211 2.09 12.92 -23.83
N ASN A 212 1.52 11.70 -23.78
CA ASN A 212 0.20 11.38 -24.29
C ASN A 212 -0.83 11.20 -23.17
N TRP A 213 -0.49 11.56 -21.93
CA TRP A 213 -1.39 11.40 -20.81
C TRP A 213 -2.62 12.30 -20.91
N THR A 214 -3.77 11.70 -20.63
CA THR A 214 -5.02 12.43 -20.38
C THR A 214 -5.35 12.41 -18.88
N ILE A 215 -5.13 11.28 -18.21
CA ILE A 215 -5.34 11.09 -16.77
C ILE A 215 -4.03 10.71 -16.05
N GLY A 216 -3.10 10.00 -16.66
CA GLY A 216 -1.84 9.62 -16.03
C GLY A 216 -1.96 8.89 -14.69
N TYR A 217 -0.82 8.58 -14.09
CA TYR A 217 -0.73 7.96 -12.77
C TYR A 217 0.08 8.86 -11.82
N CYS A 218 -0.60 9.42 -10.81
CA CYS A 218 -0.08 10.48 -9.93
C CYS A 218 -0.16 10.15 -8.44
N LEU A 219 0.11 8.90 -8.10
CA LEU A 219 0.12 8.43 -6.73
C LEU A 219 1.47 7.78 -6.41
N HIS A 220 1.96 8.00 -5.20
CA HIS A 220 3.00 7.14 -4.64
C HIS A 220 2.39 5.75 -4.39
N SER A 221 3.21 4.71 -4.50
CA SER A 221 2.75 3.33 -4.33
C SER A 221 2.10 3.10 -2.96
N ASP A 222 2.67 3.70 -1.92
CA ASP A 222 2.18 3.62 -0.55
C ASP A 222 0.81 4.30 -0.37
N TRP A 223 0.61 5.47 -0.98
CA TRP A 223 -0.69 6.14 -1.02
C TRP A 223 -1.72 5.37 -1.80
N MET A 224 -1.30 4.67 -2.85
CA MET A 224 -2.19 3.83 -3.62
C MET A 224 -2.76 2.69 -2.79
N TRP A 225 -1.89 2.02 -2.01
CA TRP A 225 -2.32 1.01 -1.04
C TRP A 225 -3.31 1.58 -0.05
N GLY A 226 -2.98 2.70 0.58
CA GLY A 226 -3.91 3.40 1.47
C GLY A 226 -5.23 3.69 0.76
N PHE A 227 -5.17 4.19 -0.48
CA PHE A 227 -6.36 4.56 -1.24
C PHE A 227 -7.30 3.37 -1.42
N PHE A 228 -6.86 2.31 -2.08
CA PHE A 228 -7.75 1.19 -2.35
C PHE A 228 -8.19 0.48 -1.07
N ILE A 229 -7.30 0.33 -0.08
CA ILE A 229 -7.62 -0.40 1.15
C ILE A 229 -8.74 0.29 1.95
N ASN A 230 -8.62 1.60 2.17
CA ASN A 230 -9.62 2.31 2.98
C ASN A 230 -10.85 2.71 2.16
N TYR A 231 -10.68 3.14 0.91
CA TYR A 231 -11.80 3.69 0.14
C TYR A 231 -12.78 2.60 -0.29
N TYR A 232 -12.26 1.43 -0.68
CA TYR A 232 -13.05 0.29 -1.14
C TYR A 232 -13.33 -0.74 -0.03
N ASN A 233 -13.11 -0.38 1.24
CA ASN A 233 -13.39 -1.21 2.42
C ASN A 233 -12.75 -2.61 2.35
N ILE A 234 -11.53 -2.71 1.81
CA ILE A 234 -10.82 -4.00 1.69
C ILE A 234 -10.53 -4.58 3.06
N SER A 235 -10.16 -3.73 4.01
CA SER A 235 -9.90 -4.10 5.40
C SER A 235 -11.06 -3.68 6.29
N LYS A 236 -11.23 -4.38 7.41
CA LYS A 236 -12.20 -4.02 8.43
C LYS A 236 -11.89 -2.63 8.99
N HIS A 237 -12.88 -2.01 9.61
CA HIS A 237 -12.65 -0.79 10.36
C HIS A 237 -11.74 -1.07 11.56
N VAL A 238 -10.85 -0.13 11.89
CA VAL A 238 -9.98 -0.25 13.07
C VAL A 238 -10.82 -0.35 14.34
N ASP A 239 -10.33 -1.13 15.30
CA ASP A 239 -10.93 -1.25 16.62
C ASP A 239 -10.31 -0.20 17.56
N ASP A 240 -10.55 1.07 17.25
CA ASP A 240 -10.06 2.22 18.01
C ASP A 240 -11.24 3.17 18.30
N PRO A 241 -11.64 3.35 19.58
CA PRO A 241 -12.74 4.23 19.96
C PRO A 241 -12.59 5.66 19.47
N PHE A 242 -11.36 6.16 19.33
CA PHE A 242 -11.08 7.51 18.84
C PHE A 242 -11.45 7.64 17.36
N TYR A 243 -11.22 6.59 16.57
CA TYR A 243 -11.48 6.59 15.12
C TYR A 243 -12.80 5.93 14.74
N LYS A 244 -13.65 5.54 15.69
CA LYS A 244 -14.92 4.81 15.42
C LYS A 244 -15.83 5.45 14.37
N ASN A 245 -15.77 6.78 14.22
CA ASN A 245 -16.56 7.56 13.27
C ASN A 245 -15.80 7.93 11.98
N VAL A 246 -14.54 7.52 11.84
CA VAL A 246 -13.69 7.80 10.68
C VAL A 246 -13.73 6.61 9.74
N VAL A 247 -14.70 6.62 8.81
CA VAL A 247 -14.98 5.50 7.88
C VAL A 247 -13.74 5.03 7.10
N GLN A 248 -12.78 5.93 6.87
CA GLN A 248 -11.53 5.69 6.15
C GLN A 248 -10.38 5.16 7.02
N SER A 249 -10.61 4.88 8.32
CA SER A 249 -9.61 4.29 9.20
C SER A 249 -9.75 2.76 9.17
N ARG A 250 -9.11 2.12 8.19
CA ARG A 250 -9.23 0.67 7.96
C ARG A 250 -7.89 -0.07 7.90
N MET A 251 -6.78 0.64 8.08
CA MET A 251 -5.47 0.00 8.17
C MET A 251 -4.98 0.03 9.62
N ASP A 252 -4.48 -1.10 10.08
CA ASP A 252 -3.80 -1.21 11.37
C ASP A 252 -2.31 -0.87 11.19
N GLY A 253 -1.67 -0.27 12.21
CA GLY A 253 -0.21 -0.26 12.31
C GLY A 253 0.28 -1.54 13.00
N TYR A 254 1.41 -2.10 12.57
CA TYR A 254 2.02 -3.24 13.25
C TYR A 254 2.26 -2.89 14.72
N ASN A 255 1.61 -3.62 15.63
CA ASN A 255 1.71 -3.34 17.07
C ASN A 255 1.32 -1.88 17.43
N GLY A 256 0.39 -1.29 16.67
CA GLY A 256 -0.05 0.10 16.83
C GLY A 256 0.97 1.14 16.35
N SER A 257 1.93 0.75 15.50
CA SER A 257 2.99 1.64 15.04
C SER A 257 2.49 2.74 14.10
N GLU A 258 2.82 4.00 14.40
CA GLU A 258 2.47 5.15 13.57
C GLU A 258 3.66 6.12 13.46
N ILE A 259 3.97 6.57 12.25
CA ILE A 259 4.96 7.63 12.03
C ILE A 259 4.34 8.97 12.42
N TYR A 260 5.11 9.79 13.15
CA TYR A 260 4.64 11.04 13.76
C TYR A 260 3.58 10.88 14.85
N ALA A 261 3.45 9.69 15.45
CA ALA A 261 2.65 9.52 16.66
C ALA A 261 3.20 10.45 17.76
N GLY A 262 2.49 11.54 18.06
CA GLY A 262 2.90 12.45 19.13
C GLY A 262 3.05 13.93 18.80
N GLU A 263 2.93 14.35 17.53
CA GLU A 263 3.06 15.79 17.21
C GLU A 263 1.97 16.66 17.85
N ASN A 264 0.87 16.06 18.35
CA ASN A 264 -0.28 16.82 18.86
C ASN A 264 -0.67 16.57 20.33
N ASN A 265 -0.17 15.53 21.03
CA ASN A 265 -0.49 15.36 22.46
C ASN A 265 0.42 14.40 23.24
N ARG A 266 0.98 14.85 24.38
CA ARG A 266 1.93 14.09 25.20
C ARG A 266 1.35 12.81 25.83
N LYS A 267 0.03 12.75 26.06
CA LYS A 267 -0.66 11.54 26.55
C LYS A 267 -0.88 10.48 25.47
N GLU A 268 -0.91 10.87 24.19
CA GLU A 268 -1.03 9.94 23.06
C GLU A 268 0.32 9.31 22.69
N ILE A 269 1.43 10.01 22.99
CA ILE A 269 2.83 9.54 22.83
C ILE A 269 3.09 8.26 23.61
N GLU A 270 2.55 8.14 24.83
CA GLU A 270 2.82 6.98 25.70
C GLU A 270 2.09 5.71 25.26
N GLN A 271 1.00 5.83 24.49
CA GLN A 271 0.18 4.70 24.05
C GLN A 271 0.52 4.23 22.63
N ARG A 272 1.05 5.10 21.77
CA ARG A 272 1.33 4.80 20.36
C ARG A 272 2.83 4.60 20.13
N LYS A 273 3.19 3.51 19.44
CA LYS A 273 4.59 3.19 19.17
C LYS A 273 5.07 3.98 17.95
N ILE A 274 6.01 4.89 18.15
CA ILE A 274 6.58 5.67 17.04
C ILE A 274 7.43 4.75 16.17
N CYS A 275 7.18 4.77 14.86
CA CYS A 275 8.07 4.11 13.91
C CYS A 275 9.43 4.81 13.90
N ASN A 276 10.50 4.04 14.02
CA ASN A 276 11.84 4.58 14.00
C ASN A 276 12.36 4.69 12.55
N ASN A 277 12.40 5.90 12.01
CA ASN A 277 12.78 6.19 10.63
C ASN A 277 14.19 6.82 10.50
N ASP A 278 14.92 7.01 11.61
CA ASP A 278 16.06 7.92 11.64
C ASP A 278 17.40 7.32 11.18
N SER A 279 17.56 5.99 11.17
CA SER A 279 18.82 5.38 10.71
C SER A 279 18.74 3.85 10.55
N PRO A 280 19.38 3.27 9.51
CA PRO A 280 19.59 1.82 9.43
C PRO A 280 20.29 1.22 10.65
N ARG A 281 21.09 2.02 11.38
CA ARG A 281 21.88 1.57 12.53
C ARG A 281 21.08 1.27 13.78
N LYS A 282 19.80 1.69 13.85
CA LYS A 282 18.94 1.43 15.02
C LYS A 282 18.21 0.09 14.95
N CYS A 283 18.35 -0.67 13.85
CA CYS A 283 17.79 -2.01 13.73
C CYS A 283 18.66 -3.06 14.44
N ASN A 284 18.03 -3.93 15.21
CA ASN A 284 18.67 -5.06 15.90
C ASN A 284 17.78 -6.32 15.82
N ALA A 285 18.29 -7.46 16.27
CA ALA A 285 17.59 -8.75 16.27
C ALA A 285 16.22 -8.77 16.96
N THR A 286 15.96 -7.84 17.88
CA THR A 286 14.68 -7.72 18.60
C THR A 286 13.72 -6.71 17.96
N THR A 287 14.12 -6.11 16.84
CA THR A 287 13.30 -5.17 16.08
C THR A 287 12.44 -5.94 15.08
N PRO A 288 11.10 -5.87 15.15
CA PRO A 288 10.25 -6.71 14.31
C PRO A 288 10.32 -6.35 12.82
N ILE A 289 10.37 -5.05 12.52
CA ILE A 289 10.35 -4.52 11.16
C ILE A 289 11.33 -3.35 11.08
N CYS A 290 12.17 -3.35 10.05
CA CYS A 290 13.13 -2.29 9.78
C CYS A 290 13.13 -1.90 8.30
N HIS A 291 13.35 -0.62 8.04
CA HIS A 291 13.54 -0.05 6.70
C HIS A 291 15.03 0.34 6.50
N TYR A 292 15.42 0.63 5.25
CA TYR A 292 16.76 1.04 4.82
C TYR A 292 17.86 0.02 5.10
N GLN A 293 17.54 -1.27 5.09
CA GLN A 293 18.50 -2.34 5.35
C GLN A 293 19.24 -2.75 4.08
N THR A 294 20.56 -2.90 4.17
CA THR A 294 21.35 -3.52 3.10
C THR A 294 21.24 -5.05 3.18
N PRO A 295 21.49 -5.80 2.09
CA PRO A 295 21.56 -7.27 2.13
C PRO A 295 22.46 -7.81 3.25
N ALA A 296 23.67 -7.26 3.41
CA ALA A 296 24.58 -7.65 4.48
C ALA A 296 24.03 -7.34 5.89
N SER A 297 23.27 -6.25 6.05
CA SER A 297 22.61 -5.96 7.34
C SER A 297 21.50 -6.98 7.63
N MET A 298 20.70 -7.34 6.62
CA MET A 298 19.63 -8.33 6.77
C MET A 298 20.16 -9.71 7.13
N GLU A 299 21.27 -10.14 6.51
CA GLU A 299 21.97 -11.39 6.87
C GLU A 299 22.44 -11.36 8.32
N ARG A 300 23.16 -10.31 8.73
CA ARG A 300 23.63 -10.14 10.12
C ARG A 300 22.46 -10.19 11.10
N LEU A 301 21.40 -9.42 10.86
CA LEU A 301 20.21 -9.37 11.72
C LEU A 301 19.52 -10.73 11.82
N THR A 302 19.52 -11.51 10.74
CA THR A 302 18.98 -12.87 10.72
C THR A 302 19.80 -13.81 11.62
N GLU A 303 21.13 -13.75 11.54
CA GLU A 303 22.00 -14.56 12.42
C GLU A 303 21.88 -14.15 13.89
N GLU A 304 21.80 -12.84 14.18
CA GLU A 304 21.54 -12.36 15.53
C GLU A 304 20.16 -12.82 16.04
N ALA A 305 19.12 -12.79 15.20
CA ALA A 305 17.79 -13.29 15.55
C ALA A 305 17.79 -14.80 15.83
N LYS A 306 18.54 -15.59 15.06
CA LYS A 306 18.74 -17.03 15.33
C LYS A 306 19.39 -17.27 16.68
N ALA A 307 20.39 -16.47 17.05
CA ALA A 307 21.06 -16.58 18.34
C ALA A 307 20.12 -16.24 19.51
N VAL A 308 19.19 -15.30 19.32
CA VAL A 308 18.18 -14.92 20.34
C VAL A 308 17.06 -15.96 20.45
N TYR A 309 16.68 -16.61 19.35
CA TYR A 309 15.59 -17.58 19.31
C TYR A 309 16.02 -18.97 18.76
N PRO A 310 17.03 -19.63 19.36
CA PRO A 310 17.69 -20.81 18.76
C PRO A 310 16.76 -22.01 18.55
N GLY A 311 15.71 -22.14 19.37
CA GLY A 311 14.74 -23.24 19.27
C GLY A 311 13.69 -23.09 18.16
N ARG A 312 13.66 -21.98 17.42
CA ARG A 312 12.62 -21.69 16.42
C ARG A 312 13.09 -21.68 14.97
N PHE A 313 14.40 -21.78 14.76
CA PHE A 313 15.03 -21.85 13.43
C PHE A 313 15.51 -23.27 13.08
N THR A 314 14.99 -24.29 13.76
CA THR A 314 15.26 -25.68 13.38
C THR A 314 14.37 -26.05 12.20
N SER A 315 15.02 -26.46 11.12
CA SER A 315 14.43 -26.96 9.86
C SER A 315 13.68 -28.27 10.06
#